data_AF-A0AAV4E0Y3-F1
#
_entry.id   AF-A0AAV4E0Y3-F1
#
_cell.length_a   1.000
_cell.length_b   1.000
_cell.length_c   1.000
_cell.angle_alpha   90.00
_cell.angle_beta   90.00
_cell.angle_gamma   90.00
#
_symmetry.space_group_name_H-M   'P 1'
#
loop_
_entity.id
_entity.type
_entity.pdbx_description
1 polymer ?
#
loop_
_entity_poly.entity_id
_entity_poly.type
_entity_poly.pdbx_seq_one_letter_code
_entity_poly.pdbx_strand_id
1 'polypeptide(L)'
;MGYHVLLSYTHYWSSEPDLSVEIVASTMTKSRFQALLSNLQVNNEANATENDKLWKLRPLIDRLNLNFGKLYNANQCQNIDESMILFKGRSTLKQYCPMKPIKRRYQLWVRADTRGYISKFCVYQGKGTKLYGRFPATFGLGESVVVSLCHDIFQKGHKIFFDNFSPPFHCCPF
;
A
#
# COMPACT_ATOMS: atom_id res chain seq x y z
N MET A 1 -4.42 -7.88 16.68
CA MET A 1 -3.12 -7.60 16.08
C MET A 1 -2.60 -8.91 15.55
N GLY A 2 -2.58 -9.08 14.24
CA GLY A 2 -2.27 -10.38 13.64
C GLY A 2 -3.38 -11.40 13.90
N TYR A 3 -3.00 -12.62 14.27
CA TYR A 3 -3.90 -13.76 14.39
C TYR A 3 -4.91 -13.65 15.55
N HIS A 4 -4.58 -12.93 16.64
CA HIS A 4 -5.52 -12.65 17.74
C HIS A 4 -6.05 -11.23 17.62
N VAL A 5 -7.36 -11.04 17.44
CA VAL A 5 -7.97 -9.72 17.15
C VAL A 5 -8.91 -9.30 18.27
N LEU A 6 -8.61 -8.17 18.91
CA LEU A 6 -9.44 -7.51 19.91
C LEU A 6 -9.99 -6.18 19.38
N LEU A 7 -11.09 -5.70 19.97
CA LEU A 7 -11.77 -4.45 19.57
C LEU A 7 -10.87 -3.21 19.62
N SER A 8 -9.98 -3.16 20.61
CA SER A 8 -8.98 -2.11 20.77
C SER A 8 -7.62 -2.75 21.01
N TYR A 9 -6.56 -2.15 20.45
CA TYR A 9 -5.20 -2.57 20.77
C TYR A 9 -4.84 -2.32 22.23
N THR A 10 -5.55 -1.44 22.95
CA THR A 10 -5.27 -1.23 24.38
C THR A 10 -5.67 -2.43 25.23
N HIS A 11 -6.57 -3.28 24.74
CA HIS A 11 -7.09 -4.43 25.48
C HIS A 11 -6.05 -5.55 25.64
N TYR A 12 -5.02 -5.62 24.79
CA TYR A 12 -3.92 -6.59 24.96
C TYR A 12 -3.19 -6.43 26.32
N TRP A 13 -3.26 -5.25 26.92
CA TRP A 13 -2.71 -4.92 28.25
C TRP A 13 -3.80 -4.73 29.31
N SER A 14 -5.03 -5.21 29.06
CA SER A 14 -6.10 -5.18 30.05
C SER A 14 -5.75 -6.07 31.24
N SER A 15 -6.26 -5.72 32.42
CA SER A 15 -6.24 -6.61 33.60
C SER A 15 -7.40 -7.60 33.59
N GLU A 16 -8.41 -7.38 32.73
CA GLU A 16 -9.58 -8.26 32.61
C GLU A 16 -9.18 -9.61 31.98
N PRO A 17 -9.54 -10.77 32.58
CA PRO A 17 -9.10 -12.09 32.12
C PRO A 17 -9.50 -12.45 30.68
N ASP A 18 -10.62 -11.93 30.20
CA ASP A 18 -11.19 -12.19 28.87
C ASP A 18 -10.57 -11.33 27.76
N LEU A 19 -9.88 -10.25 28.13
CA LEU A 19 -9.25 -9.31 27.21
C LEU A 19 -7.71 -9.37 27.26
N SER A 20 -7.15 -9.68 28.43
CA SER A 20 -5.70 -9.69 28.65
C SER A 20 -5.01 -10.71 27.76
N VAL A 21 -3.86 -10.34 27.21
CA VAL A 21 -3.04 -11.25 26.40
C VAL A 21 -1.64 -11.26 27.00
N GLU A 22 -1.38 -12.27 27.82
CA GLU A 22 -0.16 -12.36 28.64
C GLU A 22 1.12 -12.25 27.81
N ILE A 23 1.19 -12.90 26.66
CA ILE A 23 2.37 -12.82 25.77
C ILE A 23 2.66 -11.39 25.31
N VAL A 24 1.63 -10.57 25.10
CA VAL A 24 1.82 -9.16 24.70
C VAL A 24 2.19 -8.31 25.91
N ALA A 25 1.47 -8.47 27.02
CA ALA A 25 1.67 -7.70 28.23
C ALA A 25 3.05 -7.94 28.87
N SER A 26 3.55 -9.18 28.83
CA SER A 26 4.87 -9.57 29.32
C SER A 26 6.03 -9.09 28.43
N THR A 27 5.80 -8.95 27.12
CA THR A 27 6.86 -8.54 26.17
C THR A 27 7.21 -7.06 26.28
N MET A 28 6.21 -6.18 26.37
CA MET A 28 6.46 -4.75 26.60
C MET A 28 5.26 -4.09 27.27
N THR A 29 5.49 -2.99 27.99
CA THR A 29 4.39 -2.22 28.58
C THR A 29 3.60 -1.45 27.52
N LYS A 30 2.30 -1.23 27.79
CA LYS A 30 1.41 -0.40 26.95
C LYS A 30 2.02 0.97 26.66
N SER A 31 2.55 1.63 27.68
CA SER A 31 3.13 2.98 27.55
C SER A 31 4.34 2.98 26.61
N ARG A 32 5.21 1.97 26.71
CA ARG A 32 6.35 1.82 25.78
C ARG A 32 5.88 1.57 24.36
N PHE A 33 4.90 0.69 24.17
CA PHE A 33 4.31 0.43 22.84
C PHE A 33 3.74 1.71 22.22
N GLN A 34 2.96 2.48 22.99
CA GLN A 34 2.38 3.74 22.53
C GLN A 34 3.44 4.77 22.17
N ALA A 35 4.50 4.89 22.97
CA ALA A 35 5.63 5.78 22.68
C ALA A 35 6.35 5.39 21.39
N LEU A 36 6.58 4.10 21.15
CA LEU A 36 7.18 3.63 19.90
C LEU A 36 6.26 3.88 18.70
N LEU A 37 4.96 3.61 18.85
CA LEU A 37 3.98 3.78 17.79
C LEU A 37 3.81 5.26 17.37
N SER A 38 3.85 6.19 18.33
CA SER A 38 3.71 7.62 18.05
C SER A 38 4.96 8.28 17.48
N ASN A 39 6.14 7.67 17.67
CA ASN A 39 7.43 8.21 17.24
C ASN A 39 8.08 7.40 16.10
N LEU A 40 7.36 6.46 15.49
CA LEU A 40 7.89 5.66 14.39
C LEU A 40 8.13 6.55 13.16
N GLN A 41 9.40 6.74 12.81
CA GLN A 41 9.84 7.47 11.62
C GLN A 41 10.70 6.56 10.75
N VAL A 42 10.44 6.56 9.44
CA VAL A 42 11.15 5.70 8.47
C VAL A 42 11.99 6.51 7.48
N ASN A 43 11.92 7.83 7.55
CA ASN A 43 12.76 8.73 6.78
C ASN A 43 13.15 9.94 7.63
N ASN A 44 14.27 10.56 7.30
CA ASN A 44 14.77 11.78 7.95
C ASN A 44 14.04 13.01 7.40
N GLU A 45 13.66 13.95 8.26
CA GLU A 45 13.00 15.21 7.88
C GLU A 45 13.85 16.08 6.94
N ALA A 46 15.18 15.90 6.93
CA ALA A 46 16.07 16.54 5.95
C ALA A 46 15.74 16.15 4.48
N ASN A 47 15.05 15.02 4.26
CA ASN A 47 14.65 14.54 2.93
C ASN A 47 13.21 14.97 2.57
N ALA A 48 12.65 15.97 3.26
CA ALA A 48 11.31 16.46 2.96
C ALA A 48 11.25 17.03 1.53
N THR A 49 10.23 16.61 0.78
CA THR A 49 10.01 17.12 -0.58
C THR A 49 8.53 17.41 -0.79
N GLU A 50 8.21 18.54 -1.42
CA GLU A 50 6.82 18.87 -1.77
C GLU A 50 6.28 18.00 -2.93
N ASN A 51 7.18 17.47 -3.75
CA ASN A 51 6.83 16.66 -4.93
C ASN A 51 6.33 15.25 -4.60
N ASP A 52 6.56 14.75 -3.38
CA ASP A 52 6.22 13.38 -2.99
C ASP A 52 5.49 13.38 -1.64
N LYS A 53 4.17 13.22 -1.68
CA LYS A 53 3.34 13.19 -0.45
C LYS A 53 3.68 11.99 0.46
N LEU A 54 4.35 10.98 -0.08
CA LEU A 54 4.78 9.78 0.64
C LEU A 54 6.26 9.79 1.01
N TRP A 55 6.95 10.92 0.95
CA TRP A 55 8.38 11.01 1.23
C TRP A 55 8.77 10.37 2.57
N LYS A 56 7.94 10.49 3.62
CA LYS A 56 8.17 9.87 4.94
C LYS A 56 8.22 8.33 4.91
N LEU A 57 7.51 7.71 3.98
CA LEU A 57 7.42 6.25 3.82
C LEU A 57 8.22 5.73 2.62
N ARG A 58 8.73 6.62 1.77
CA ARG A 58 9.39 6.27 0.50
C ARG A 58 10.52 5.24 0.67
N PRO A 59 11.47 5.39 1.63
CA PRO A 59 12.54 4.40 1.81
C PRO A 59 12.02 3.00 2.14
N LEU A 60 10.93 2.91 2.90
CA LEU A 60 10.30 1.64 3.24
C LEU A 60 9.63 1.00 2.03
N ILE A 61 8.85 1.78 1.28
CA ILE A 61 8.15 1.31 0.08
C ILE A 61 9.15 0.80 -0.95
N ASP A 62 10.21 1.57 -1.21
CA ASP A 62 11.26 1.19 -2.16
C ASP A 62 11.99 -0.08 -1.70
N ARG A 63 12.29 -0.21 -0.41
CA ARG A 63 12.91 -1.41 0.16
C ARG A 63 12.00 -2.64 0.06
N LEU A 64 10.70 -2.49 0.33
CA LEU A 64 9.73 -3.58 0.20
C LEU A 64 9.61 -4.04 -1.25
N ASN A 65 9.44 -3.12 -2.19
CA ASN A 65 9.38 -3.46 -3.62
C ASN A 65 10.65 -4.15 -4.12
N LEU A 66 11.83 -3.71 -3.65
CA LEU A 66 13.09 -4.37 -3.96
C LEU A 66 13.14 -5.80 -3.40
N ASN A 67 12.77 -5.96 -2.13
CA ASN A 67 12.84 -7.26 -1.46
C ASN A 67 11.82 -8.26 -1.99
N PHE A 68 10.60 -7.81 -2.33
CA PHE A 68 9.57 -8.70 -2.88
C PHE A 68 10.02 -9.36 -4.19
N GLY A 69 10.60 -8.59 -5.11
CA GLY A 69 11.15 -9.14 -6.35
C GLY A 69 12.40 -9.99 -6.13
N LYS A 70 13.18 -9.75 -5.07
CA LYS A 70 14.41 -10.50 -4.76
C LYS A 70 14.16 -11.83 -4.07
N LEU A 71 13.19 -11.88 -3.16
CA LEU A 71 12.99 -13.02 -2.26
C LEU A 71 12.07 -14.10 -2.83
N TYR A 72 11.34 -13.80 -3.90
CA TYR A 72 10.41 -14.72 -4.50
C TYR A 72 10.43 -14.62 -6.02
N ASN A 73 10.57 -15.77 -6.69
CA ASN A 73 10.47 -15.84 -8.13
C ASN A 73 9.00 -16.02 -8.54
N ALA A 74 8.37 -14.92 -8.95
CA ALA A 74 6.95 -14.90 -9.25
C ALA A 74 6.62 -15.72 -10.51
N ASN A 75 5.45 -16.37 -10.51
CA ASN A 75 5.00 -17.21 -11.63
C ASN A 75 4.88 -16.43 -12.96
N GLN A 76 4.81 -17.16 -14.07
CA GLN A 76 4.68 -16.54 -15.41
C GLN A 76 3.46 -15.60 -15.51
N CYS A 77 2.32 -15.99 -14.94
CA CYS A 77 1.10 -15.21 -14.94
C CYS A 77 1.11 -14.18 -13.80
N GLN A 78 1.04 -12.90 -14.15
CA GLN A 78 1.00 -11.77 -13.24
C GLN A 78 -0.29 -10.98 -13.44
N ASN A 79 -0.97 -10.63 -12.36
CA ASN A 79 -2.15 -9.77 -12.37
C ASN A 79 -1.80 -8.38 -11.82
N ILE A 80 -2.31 -7.33 -12.43
CA ILE A 80 -2.24 -5.96 -11.94
C ILE A 80 -3.63 -5.45 -11.67
N ASP A 81 -3.87 -5.06 -10.42
CA ASP A 81 -5.18 -4.57 -9.98
C ASP A 81 -5.03 -3.51 -8.87
N GLU A 82 -6.15 -2.90 -8.49
CA GLU A 82 -6.27 -1.97 -7.40
C GLU A 82 -6.47 -2.69 -6.06
N SER A 83 -5.64 -2.36 -5.08
CA SER A 83 -5.83 -2.75 -3.68
C SER A 83 -6.18 -1.55 -2.81
N MET A 84 -6.88 -1.82 -1.70
CA MET A 84 -7.53 -0.80 -0.88
C MET A 84 -7.11 -0.94 0.58
N ILE A 85 -6.64 0.14 1.18
CA ILE A 85 -6.35 0.19 2.63
C ILE A 85 -7.37 1.11 3.30
N LEU A 86 -8.13 0.55 4.24
CA LEU A 86 -9.09 1.29 5.05
C LEU A 86 -8.36 2.27 5.96
N PHE A 87 -8.74 3.54 5.89
CA PHE A 87 -8.25 4.56 6.81
C PHE A 87 -9.33 5.58 7.16
N LYS A 88 -9.65 5.69 8.44
CA LYS A 88 -10.70 6.59 8.95
C LYS A 88 -10.18 8.00 9.32
N GLY A 89 -8.87 8.19 9.47
CA GLY A 89 -8.27 9.47 9.84
C GLY A 89 -8.24 10.52 8.72
N ARG A 90 -7.75 11.73 9.00
CA ARG A 90 -7.62 12.81 7.99
C ARG A 90 -6.35 12.62 7.18
N SER A 91 -6.46 12.64 5.85
CA SER A 91 -5.31 12.57 4.94
C SER A 91 -5.73 12.99 3.54
N THR A 92 -4.87 13.74 2.86
CA THR A 92 -5.04 14.22 1.47
C THR A 92 -4.83 13.12 0.42
N LEU A 93 -4.27 11.99 0.82
CA LEU A 93 -4.03 10.82 -0.04
C LEU A 93 -5.25 9.90 -0.15
N LYS A 94 -6.32 10.15 0.63
CA LYS A 94 -7.53 9.34 0.55
C LYS A 94 -8.27 9.62 -0.75
N GLN A 95 -8.64 8.56 -1.45
CA GLN A 95 -9.58 8.61 -2.56
C GLN A 95 -11.00 8.39 -2.06
N TYR A 96 -11.93 9.14 -2.64
CA TYR A 96 -13.35 8.90 -2.49
C TYR A 96 -13.86 8.14 -3.70
N CYS A 97 -14.45 6.97 -3.49
CA CYS A 97 -15.05 6.20 -4.57
C CYS A 97 -16.37 5.60 -4.06
N PRO A 98 -17.51 6.19 -4.48
CA PRO A 98 -18.82 5.95 -3.88
C PRO A 98 -19.37 4.55 -4.16
N MET A 99 -18.96 3.93 -5.27
CA MET A 99 -19.42 2.62 -5.72
C MET A 99 -18.78 1.43 -4.99
N LYS A 100 -17.81 1.66 -4.11
CA LYS A 100 -17.14 0.60 -3.35
C LYS A 100 -17.62 0.61 -1.89
N PRO A 101 -17.68 -0.55 -1.21
CA PRO A 101 -18.11 -0.64 0.19
C PRO A 101 -17.34 0.31 1.11
N ILE A 102 -16.02 0.44 0.88
CA ILE A 102 -15.16 1.39 1.57
C ILE A 102 -15.03 2.66 0.71
N LYS A 103 -15.85 3.67 1.03
CA LYS A 103 -15.93 4.89 0.24
C LYS A 103 -14.69 5.79 0.33
N ARG A 104 -13.99 5.83 1.47
CA ARG A 104 -12.79 6.66 1.70
C ARG A 104 -11.61 5.78 2.11
N ARG A 105 -10.54 5.76 1.31
CA ARG A 105 -9.44 4.79 1.45
C ARG A 105 -8.14 5.27 0.83
N TYR A 106 -7.04 4.63 1.18
CA TYR A 106 -5.85 4.66 0.33
C TYR A 106 -5.99 3.63 -0.78
N GLN A 107 -5.58 4.03 -1.98
CA GLN A 107 -5.60 3.19 -3.17
C GLN A 107 -4.17 2.86 -3.56
N LEU A 108 -3.91 1.59 -3.83
CA LEU A 108 -2.65 1.05 -4.30
C LEU A 108 -2.90 0.35 -5.63
N TRP A 109 -1.94 0.40 -6.53
CA TRP A 109 -1.84 -0.56 -7.63
C TRP A 109 -0.86 -1.63 -7.25
N VAL A 110 -1.23 -2.88 -7.48
CA VAL A 110 -0.50 -4.03 -6.99
C VAL A 110 -0.31 -5.00 -8.14
N ARG A 111 0.93 -5.47 -8.34
CA ARG A 111 1.26 -6.60 -9.19
C ARG A 111 1.41 -7.85 -8.33
N ALA A 112 0.57 -8.84 -8.55
CA ALA A 112 0.60 -10.11 -7.83
C ALA A 112 0.62 -11.32 -8.77
N ASP A 113 1.15 -12.44 -8.30
CA ASP A 113 1.12 -13.70 -9.03
C ASP A 113 -0.19 -14.49 -8.79
N THR A 114 -0.35 -15.62 -9.48
CA THR A 114 -1.52 -16.51 -9.32
C THR A 114 -1.67 -17.13 -7.95
N ARG A 115 -0.63 -17.10 -7.10
CA ARG A 115 -0.65 -17.58 -5.71
C ARG A 115 -0.97 -16.45 -4.73
N GLY A 116 -1.21 -15.24 -5.22
CA GLY A 116 -1.50 -14.06 -4.40
C GLY A 116 -0.25 -13.37 -3.83
N TYR A 117 0.95 -13.76 -4.26
CA TYR A 117 2.17 -13.09 -3.83
C TYR A 117 2.29 -11.72 -4.48
N ILE A 118 2.45 -10.68 -3.68
CA ILE A 118 2.64 -9.31 -4.16
C ILE A 118 4.11 -9.09 -4.51
N SER A 119 4.39 -8.97 -5.80
CA SER A 119 5.75 -8.74 -6.30
C SER A 119 6.13 -7.26 -6.24
N LYS A 120 5.16 -6.36 -6.47
CA LYS A 120 5.41 -4.91 -6.53
C LYS A 120 4.12 -4.15 -6.30
N PHE A 121 4.20 -2.97 -5.69
CA PHE A 121 3.06 -2.08 -5.54
C PHE A 121 3.44 -0.61 -5.67
N CYS A 122 2.46 0.22 -6.02
CA CYS A 122 2.58 1.67 -6.07
C CYS A 122 1.37 2.29 -5.37
N VAL A 123 1.61 3.26 -4.48
CA VAL A 123 0.54 3.97 -3.77
C VAL A 123 0.11 5.18 -4.59
N TYR A 124 -1.19 5.34 -4.79
CA TYR A 124 -1.73 6.47 -5.54
C TYR A 124 -1.65 7.79 -4.76
N GLN A 125 -1.15 8.83 -5.41
CA GLN A 125 -0.97 10.17 -4.82
C GLN A 125 -1.76 11.28 -5.52
N GLY A 126 -2.59 10.93 -6.51
CA GLY A 126 -3.21 11.88 -7.43
C GLY A 126 -2.27 12.23 -8.58
N LYS A 127 -2.31 13.51 -9.00
CA LYS A 127 -1.48 14.05 -10.11
C LYS A 127 0.04 13.96 -9.89
N GLY A 128 0.51 13.73 -8.66
CA GLY A 128 1.93 13.57 -8.30
C GLY A 128 2.37 12.13 -8.05
N THR A 129 1.66 11.14 -8.60
CA THR A 129 2.02 9.73 -8.41
C THR A 129 3.36 9.44 -9.08
N LYS A 130 4.39 9.16 -8.28
CA LYS A 130 5.69 8.70 -8.77
C LYS A 130 5.58 7.29 -9.35
N LEU A 131 5.76 7.19 -10.66
CA LEU A 131 5.88 5.94 -11.41
C LEU A 131 7.34 5.73 -11.82
N TYR A 132 7.76 4.48 -11.94
CA TYR A 132 9.13 4.13 -12.32
C TYR A 132 9.26 4.14 -13.85
N GLY A 133 10.04 5.10 -14.37
CA GLY A 133 10.30 5.24 -15.80
C GLY A 133 9.82 6.58 -16.35
N ARG A 134 10.17 6.85 -17.60
CA ARG A 134 9.64 7.98 -18.38
C ARG A 134 8.64 7.42 -19.37
N PHE A 135 7.43 7.96 -19.36
CA PHE A 135 6.34 7.51 -20.23
C PHE A 135 6.07 8.56 -21.30
N PRO A 136 5.75 8.15 -22.53
CA PRO A 136 5.24 9.07 -23.55
C PRO A 136 4.02 9.83 -23.03
N ALA A 137 3.88 11.10 -23.42
CA ALA A 137 2.72 11.92 -23.04
C ALA A 137 1.38 11.36 -23.55
N THR A 138 1.42 10.43 -24.50
CA THR A 138 0.24 9.74 -25.04
C THR A 138 -0.32 8.69 -24.08
N PHE A 139 0.45 8.23 -23.08
CA PHE A 139 0.01 7.19 -22.18
C PHE A 139 -0.98 7.73 -21.14
N GLY A 140 -2.10 7.03 -20.98
CA GLY A 140 -3.02 7.24 -19.88
C GLY A 140 -2.41 6.85 -18.52
N LEU A 141 -3.11 7.18 -17.43
CA LEU A 141 -2.68 6.80 -16.08
C LEU A 141 -2.58 5.27 -15.93
N GLY A 142 -3.58 4.53 -16.40
CA GLY A 142 -3.60 3.06 -16.32
C GLY A 142 -2.42 2.43 -17.05
N GLU A 143 -2.17 2.85 -18.29
CA GLU A 143 -1.04 2.36 -19.09
C GLU A 143 0.31 2.66 -18.42
N SER A 144 0.49 3.89 -17.95
CA SER A 144 1.71 4.30 -17.24
C SER A 144 1.95 3.46 -15.98
N VAL A 145 0.88 3.16 -15.23
CA VAL A 145 0.95 2.30 -14.03
C VAL A 145 1.35 0.87 -14.40
N VAL A 146 0.71 0.28 -15.42
CA VAL A 146 1.01 -1.08 -15.88
C VAL A 146 2.48 -1.19 -16.29
N VAL A 147 2.96 -0.28 -17.14
CA VAL A 147 4.36 -0.31 -17.59
C VAL A 147 5.33 -0.09 -16.44
N SER A 148 5.05 0.85 -15.52
CA SER A 148 5.85 1.09 -14.31
C SER A 148 5.96 -0.17 -13.42
N LEU A 149 4.84 -0.87 -13.23
CA LEU A 149 4.80 -2.09 -12.41
C LEU A 149 5.44 -3.28 -13.12
N CYS A 150 5.48 -3.32 -14.46
CA CYS A 150 6.06 -4.40 -15.24
C CYS A 150 7.52 -4.20 -15.66
N HIS A 151 8.12 -3.04 -15.39
CA HIS A 151 9.46 -2.69 -15.87
C HIS A 151 10.53 -3.77 -15.59
N ASP A 152 10.50 -4.39 -14.41
CA ASP A 152 11.48 -5.40 -13.98
C ASP A 152 11.25 -6.81 -14.58
N ILE A 153 10.09 -7.05 -15.17
CA ILE A 153 9.72 -8.33 -15.81
C ILE A 153 9.55 -8.22 -17.33
N PHE A 154 9.88 -7.06 -17.89
CA PHE A 154 9.81 -6.81 -19.32
C PHE A 154 10.73 -7.77 -20.08
N GLN A 155 10.24 -8.34 -21.18
CA GLN A 155 10.95 -9.31 -22.02
C GLN A 155 11.37 -10.63 -21.33
N LYS A 156 10.84 -10.95 -20.15
CA LYS A 156 11.11 -12.21 -19.44
C LYS A 156 10.07 -13.31 -19.68
N GLY A 157 9.18 -13.13 -20.68
CA GLY A 157 8.17 -14.11 -21.05
C GLY A 157 6.97 -14.23 -20.08
N HIS A 158 6.76 -13.24 -19.20
CA HIS A 158 5.57 -13.19 -18.33
C HIS A 158 4.30 -12.80 -19.11
N LYS A 159 3.16 -13.29 -18.64
CA LYS A 159 1.82 -12.95 -19.13
C LYS A 159 1.18 -11.99 -18.13
N ILE A 160 0.80 -10.80 -18.59
CA ILE A 160 0.23 -9.75 -17.75
C ILE A 160 -1.28 -9.70 -17.97
N PHE A 161 -2.02 -9.82 -16.89
CA PHE A 161 -3.46 -9.66 -16.83
C PHE A 161 -3.75 -8.37 -16.05
N PHE A 162 -4.71 -7.59 -16.52
CA PHE A 162 -5.15 -6.37 -15.85
C PHE A 162 -6.57 -6.04 -16.30
N ASP A 163 -7.33 -5.37 -15.43
CA ASP A 163 -8.67 -4.88 -15.78
C ASP A 163 -8.57 -3.58 -16.57
N ASN A 164 -9.65 -3.19 -17.24
CA ASN A 164 -9.77 -1.86 -17.83
C ASN A 164 -9.66 -0.82 -16.71
N PHE A 165 -8.48 -0.20 -16.59
CA PHE A 165 -8.24 0.95 -15.74
C PHE A 165 -9.07 2.13 -16.26
N SER A 166 -10.36 2.15 -15.91
CA SER A 166 -11.21 3.30 -16.15
C SER A 166 -10.65 4.49 -15.36
N PRO A 167 -10.56 5.69 -15.97
CA PRO A 167 -10.25 6.88 -15.20
C PRO A 167 -11.29 7.02 -14.08
N PRO A 168 -10.92 7.35 -12.83
CA PRO A 168 -11.89 7.57 -11.74
C PRO A 168 -12.77 8.83 -11.96
N PHE A 169 -12.93 9.31 -13.19
CA PHE A 169 -13.56 10.58 -13.53
C PHE A 169 -14.90 10.47 -14.29
N HIS A 170 -15.40 9.27 -14.60
CA HIS A 170 -16.77 9.09 -15.12
C HIS A 170 -17.70 8.37 -14.13
N CYS A 171 -17.70 8.83 -12.87
CA CYS A 171 -18.80 8.57 -11.93
C CYS A 171 -19.64 9.85 -11.75
N CYS A 172 -20.14 10.40 -12.85
CA CYS A 172 -21.33 11.25 -12.85
C CYS A 172 -22.19 10.83 -14.04
N PRO A 173 -23.38 10.27 -13.79
CA PRO A 173 -24.54 10.50 -14.64
C PRO A 173 -25.51 11.39 -13.86
N PHE A 174 -25.71 12.61 -14.35
CA PHE A 174 -26.77 13.58 -14.01
C PHE A 174 -27.00 13.93 -12.52
#